data_AF-A0A1H7PLB7-F1
#
_entry.id   AF-A0A1H7PLB7-F1
#
_cell.length_a   1.000
_cell.length_b   1.000
_cell.length_c   1.000
_cell.angle_alpha   90.00
_cell.angle_beta   90.00
_cell.angle_gamma   90.00
#
_symmetry.space_group_name_H-M   'P 1'
#
loop_
_entity.id
_entity.type
_entity.pdbx_description
1 polymer ?
#
loop_
_entity_poly.entity_id
_entity_poly.type
_entity_poly.pdbx_seq_one_letter_code
_entity_poly.pdbx_strand_id
1 'polypeptide(L)'
;MTAANMVDAAVFSPDVSIGRIHVADLLGNGTYNSGCIGEDDTLGGFGSVIRGLIIKGTRTAPSDPTMAFPYTNQVAHELVAEALSPDLAQNITERLLLEEGLCQNEPPTHWVYGKTTTLRLAPDVTASWMGMYVGTLNTTGTAPAGKEPCGGVAVLHSGTHYGLLDIEFCLGTAEMNRVVRAALSRL
;
A
#
# COMPACT_ATOMS: atom_id res chain seq x y z
N MET A 1 5.19 12.49 -12.71
CA MET A 1 4.13 11.89 -11.86
C MET A 1 2.88 12.77 -11.72
N THR A 2 1.67 12.19 -11.71
CA THR A 2 0.40 12.92 -11.41
C THR A 2 -0.61 12.04 -10.66
N ALA A 3 -1.67 12.65 -10.11
CA ALA A 3 -2.83 11.97 -9.51
C ALA A 3 -3.58 10.99 -10.45
N ALA A 4 -3.31 11.03 -11.76
CA ALA A 4 -3.86 10.07 -12.73
C ALA A 4 -3.19 8.69 -12.64
N ASN A 5 -2.00 8.63 -12.03
CA ASN A 5 -1.21 7.40 -11.87
C ASN A 5 -1.55 6.63 -10.58
N MET A 6 -2.67 7.00 -9.94
CA MET A 6 -3.07 6.53 -8.62
C MET A 6 -4.44 5.86 -8.68
N VAL A 7 -4.72 4.94 -7.76
CA VAL A 7 -6.02 4.24 -7.72
C VAL A 7 -7.17 5.18 -7.39
N ASP A 8 -8.29 4.98 -8.07
CA ASP A 8 -9.54 5.66 -7.79
C ASP A 8 -10.30 4.96 -6.66
N ALA A 9 -11.09 5.71 -5.88
CA ALA A 9 -11.96 5.16 -4.84
C ALA A 9 -12.91 4.05 -5.34
N ALA A 10 -13.31 4.10 -6.61
CA ALA A 10 -14.16 3.08 -7.23
C ALA A 10 -13.53 1.69 -7.26
N VAL A 11 -12.19 1.60 -7.19
CA VAL A 11 -11.47 0.32 -7.11
C VAL A 11 -11.86 -0.45 -5.86
N PHE A 12 -12.36 0.20 -4.81
CA PHE A 12 -12.75 -0.44 -3.54
C PHE A 12 -14.26 -0.71 -3.40
N SER A 13 -15.15 -0.14 -4.24
CA SER A 13 -16.61 -0.38 -4.20
C SER A 13 -17.01 -1.48 -5.20
N PRO A 14 -17.41 -2.70 -4.77
CA PRO A 14 -18.61 -2.90 -3.95
C PRO A 14 -18.43 -3.72 -2.66
N ASP A 15 -17.26 -4.34 -2.46
CA ASP A 15 -17.01 -5.29 -1.34
C ASP A 15 -16.80 -4.57 0.00
N VAL A 16 -16.57 -3.28 -0.08
CA VAL A 16 -16.26 -2.38 1.00
C VAL A 16 -17.56 -1.62 1.31
N SER A 17 -18.52 -2.27 1.97
CA SER A 17 -19.88 -1.77 2.32
C SER A 17 -19.86 -0.63 3.35
N ILE A 18 -18.97 0.33 3.18
CA ILE A 18 -18.61 1.36 4.16
C ILE A 18 -18.68 2.73 3.50
N GLY A 19 -19.91 3.20 3.28
CA GLY A 19 -20.19 4.58 2.92
C GLY A 19 -19.45 5.10 1.68
N ARG A 20 -19.35 6.43 1.57
CA ARG A 20 -18.63 7.10 0.48
C ARG A 20 -17.15 7.24 0.86
N ILE A 21 -16.26 6.73 0.01
CA ILE A 21 -14.81 6.92 0.11
C ILE A 21 -14.46 8.30 -0.44
N HIS A 22 -13.67 9.07 0.31
CA HIS A 22 -13.14 10.37 -0.07
C HIS A 22 -11.66 10.25 -0.47
N VAL A 23 -11.23 11.07 -1.42
CA VAL A 23 -9.85 11.10 -1.92
C VAL A 23 -9.21 12.41 -1.46
N ALA A 24 -8.03 12.32 -0.83
CA ALA A 24 -7.19 13.46 -0.49
C ALA A 24 -5.80 13.25 -1.09
N ASP A 25 -5.38 14.17 -1.96
CA ASP A 25 -4.07 14.13 -2.63
C ASP A 25 -3.13 15.17 -2.01
N LEU A 26 -1.86 14.79 -1.81
CA LEU A 26 -0.80 15.68 -1.35
C LEU A 26 0.43 15.55 -2.27
N LEU A 27 0.96 16.70 -2.67
CA LEU A 27 2.25 16.79 -3.36
C LEU A 27 3.32 17.11 -2.31
N GLY A 28 4.40 16.32 -2.27
CA GLY A 28 5.42 16.55 -1.25
C GLY A 28 6.62 15.61 -1.34
N ASN A 29 7.43 15.66 -0.28
CA ASN A 29 8.50 14.72 0.03
C ASN A 29 7.87 13.50 0.71
N GLY A 30 7.34 12.56 -0.06
CA GLY A 30 6.62 11.39 0.46
C GLY A 30 7.44 10.62 1.50
N THR A 31 7.18 10.88 2.77
CA THR A 31 7.69 10.09 3.89
C THR A 31 6.75 8.92 4.05
N TYR A 32 7.30 7.72 3.95
CA TYR A 32 6.63 6.49 4.34
C TYR A 32 7.36 5.94 5.54
N ASN A 33 6.60 5.65 6.59
CA ASN A 33 7.12 4.92 7.71
C ASN A 33 6.83 3.44 7.43
N SER A 34 7.88 2.67 7.20
CA SER A 34 7.74 1.22 7.06
C SER A 34 7.19 0.66 8.36
N GLY A 35 6.05 -0.04 8.28
CA GLY A 35 5.39 -0.60 9.46
C GLY A 35 6.28 -1.57 10.25
N CYS A 36 7.32 -2.11 9.59
CA CYS A 36 8.22 -3.14 10.10
C CYS A 36 9.44 -2.64 10.86
N ILE A 37 10.12 -1.63 10.31
CA ILE A 37 11.38 -1.15 10.88
C ILE A 37 11.21 0.20 11.55
N GLY A 38 10.04 0.85 11.40
CA GLY A 38 9.78 2.15 11.99
C GLY A 38 10.67 3.26 11.41
N GLU A 39 11.41 2.96 10.33
CA GLU A 39 12.29 3.93 9.69
C GLU A 39 11.42 4.87 8.84
N ASP A 40 11.50 6.16 9.17
CA ASP A 40 10.99 7.25 8.34
C ASP A 40 11.87 7.37 7.09
N ASP A 41 11.56 6.58 6.07
CA ASP A 41 12.19 6.74 4.78
C ASP A 41 11.43 7.75 3.93
N THR A 42 12.16 8.74 3.41
CA THR A 42 11.67 9.54 2.30
C THR A 42 11.66 8.66 1.04
N LEU A 43 10.57 7.93 0.82
CA LEU A 43 10.30 7.27 -0.46
C LEU A 43 10.01 8.26 -1.58
N GLY A 44 9.72 9.53 -1.25
CA GLY A 44 9.44 10.59 -2.19
C GLY A 44 10.53 11.67 -2.22
N GLY A 45 11.20 11.79 -3.36
CA GLY A 45 11.88 13.03 -3.73
C GLY A 45 10.88 14.14 -4.11
N PHE A 46 11.38 15.32 -4.51
CA PHE A 46 10.55 16.36 -5.09
C PHE A 46 9.76 15.80 -6.29
N GLY A 47 8.44 15.73 -6.18
CA GLY A 47 7.55 15.23 -7.25
C GLY A 47 6.76 13.96 -6.93
N SER A 48 6.90 13.38 -5.73
CA SER A 48 6.02 12.29 -5.29
C SER A 48 4.58 12.77 -5.06
N VAL A 49 3.63 11.88 -5.34
CA VAL A 49 2.20 12.12 -5.12
C VAL A 49 1.71 11.10 -4.09
N ILE A 50 1.02 11.60 -3.07
CA ILE A 50 0.45 10.81 -1.99
C ILE A 50 -1.08 10.93 -2.06
N ARG A 51 -1.78 9.81 -1.88
CA ARG A 51 -3.25 9.73 -1.88
C ARG A 51 -3.74 8.94 -0.68
N GLY A 52 -4.57 9.58 0.13
CA GLY A 52 -5.39 8.90 1.14
C GLY A 52 -6.77 8.59 0.59
N LEU A 53 -7.22 7.34 0.72
CA LEU A 53 -8.59 6.91 0.48
C LEU A 53 -9.31 6.75 1.82
N ILE A 54 -10.20 7.67 2.17
CA ILE A 54 -10.70 7.86 3.53
C ILE A 54 -12.17 7.46 3.65
N ILE A 55 -12.51 6.72 4.70
CA ILE A 55 -13.89 6.46 5.11
C ILE A 55 -14.30 7.57 6.07
N LYS A 56 -15.46 8.18 5.86
CA LYS A 56 -15.91 9.32 6.65
C LYS A 56 -16.13 8.96 8.14
N GLY A 57 -15.09 9.06 8.95
CA GLY A 57 -15.14 9.10 10.42
C GLY A 57 -15.26 10.56 10.90
N THR A 58 -16.48 10.95 11.26
CA THR A 58 -17.00 12.16 11.95
C THR A 58 -16.15 13.37 12.43
N ARG A 59 -14.87 13.60 12.10
CA ARG A 59 -14.09 14.69 12.73
C ARG A 59 -13.25 15.63 11.86
N THR A 60 -13.14 15.46 10.55
CA THR A 60 -12.32 16.36 9.71
C THR A 60 -12.95 16.67 8.34
N ALA A 61 -12.63 17.86 7.81
CA ALA A 61 -13.19 18.38 6.57
C ALA A 61 -12.63 17.61 5.35
N PRO A 62 -13.47 17.19 4.37
CA PRO A 62 -13.05 16.41 3.20
C PRO A 62 -11.95 17.01 2.32
N SER A 63 -11.65 18.30 2.48
CA SER A 63 -10.69 19.06 1.66
C SER A 63 -9.34 19.28 2.34
N ASP A 64 -9.12 18.73 3.53
CA ASP A 64 -7.86 18.88 4.25
C ASP A 64 -6.79 17.94 3.66
N PRO A 65 -5.75 18.46 2.99
CA PRO A 65 -4.72 17.65 2.34
C PRO A 65 -3.83 16.91 3.33
N THR A 66 -3.85 17.29 4.61
CA THR A 66 -3.13 16.53 5.66
C THR A 66 -3.71 15.13 5.81
N MET A 67 -4.99 14.92 5.49
CA MET A 67 -5.60 13.59 5.55
C MET A 67 -5.05 12.59 4.55
N ALA A 68 -4.15 13.00 3.64
CA ALA A 68 -3.43 12.07 2.77
C ALA A 68 -2.37 11.25 3.50
N PHE A 69 -1.89 11.67 4.68
CA PHE A 69 -0.97 10.88 5.52
C PHE A 69 -1.71 9.77 6.29
N PRO A 70 -1.03 8.67 6.69
CA PRO A 70 -1.67 7.57 7.42
C PRO A 70 -2.22 8.06 8.76
N TYR A 71 -3.53 8.33 8.77
CA TYR A 71 -4.31 8.59 9.96
C TYR A 71 -5.37 7.51 10.06
N THR A 72 -5.68 7.10 11.29
CA THR A 72 -6.79 6.20 11.60
C THR A 72 -8.04 6.56 10.77
N ASN A 73 -8.71 5.56 10.17
CA ASN A 73 -9.90 5.65 9.27
C ASN A 73 -9.66 5.75 7.76
N GLN A 74 -8.49 5.34 7.24
CA GLN A 74 -8.28 5.14 5.80
C GLN A 74 -8.66 3.71 5.36
N VAL A 75 -9.18 3.60 4.13
CA VAL A 75 -9.29 2.33 3.39
C VAL A 75 -7.91 1.91 2.90
N ALA A 76 -7.17 2.88 2.36
CA ALA A 76 -5.86 2.69 1.80
C ALA A 76 -5.10 4.03 1.70
N HIS A 77 -3.79 3.91 1.64
CA HIS A 77 -2.83 4.99 1.42
C HIS A 77 -1.92 4.60 0.27
N GLU A 78 -1.78 5.47 -0.72
CA GLU A 78 -0.94 5.23 -1.89
C GLU A 78 0.11 6.33 -2.04
N LEU A 79 1.34 5.93 -2.30
CA LEU A 79 2.45 6.80 -2.68
C LEU A 79 2.94 6.36 -4.04
N VAL A 80 3.07 7.30 -4.98
CA VAL A 80 3.70 7.04 -6.28
C VAL A 80 4.79 8.07 -6.54
N ALA A 81 5.89 7.61 -7.10
CA ALA A 81 7.06 8.43 -7.37
C ALA A 81 7.80 7.95 -8.63
N GLU A 82 8.65 8.83 -9.15
CA GLU A 82 9.41 8.63 -10.37
C GLU A 82 10.89 8.74 -10.04
N ALA A 83 11.66 7.71 -10.39
CA ALA A 83 13.10 7.69 -10.23
C ALA A 83 13.79 8.28 -11.47
N LEU A 84 15.08 8.64 -11.30
CA LEU A 84 15.90 9.16 -12.40
C LEU A 84 16.23 8.11 -13.47
N SER A 85 16.08 6.83 -13.15
CA SER A 85 16.31 5.71 -14.07
C SER A 85 15.49 4.48 -13.68
N PRO A 86 15.25 3.54 -14.62
CA PRO A 86 14.58 2.28 -14.31
C PRO A 86 15.33 1.45 -13.26
N ASP A 87 16.66 1.39 -13.33
CA ASP A 87 17.48 0.65 -12.35
C ASP A 87 17.33 1.23 -10.94
N LEU A 88 17.19 2.56 -10.81
CA LEU A 88 16.96 3.19 -9.52
C LEU A 88 15.56 2.90 -8.99
N ALA A 89 14.53 2.94 -9.85
CA ALA A 89 13.17 2.55 -9.46
C ALA A 89 13.13 1.09 -8.99
N GLN A 90 13.79 0.18 -9.73
CA GLN A 90 13.92 -1.22 -9.36
C GLN A 90 14.60 -1.36 -7.98
N ASN A 91 15.77 -0.74 -7.77
CA ASN A 91 16.48 -0.82 -6.50
C ASN A 91 15.64 -0.32 -5.32
N ILE A 92 14.88 0.76 -5.50
CA ILE A 92 13.96 1.27 -4.46
C ILE A 92 12.88 0.23 -4.16
N THR A 93 12.28 -0.37 -5.19
CA THR A 93 11.21 -1.38 -4.99
C THR A 93 11.72 -2.66 -4.36
N GLU A 94 12.94 -3.10 -4.70
CA GLU A 94 13.58 -4.27 -4.10
C GLU A 94 13.93 -4.02 -2.64
N ARG A 95 14.46 -2.82 -2.32
CA ARG A 95 14.71 -2.38 -0.94
C ARG A 95 13.43 -2.41 -0.12
N LEU A 96 12.36 -1.79 -0.61
CA LEU A 96 11.05 -1.76 0.05
C LEU A 96 10.52 -3.16 0.34
N LEU A 97 10.65 -4.08 -0.62
CA LEU A 97 10.20 -5.46 -0.41
C LEU A 97 11.01 -6.21 0.64
N LEU A 98 12.31 -5.93 0.75
CA LEU A 98 13.16 -6.49 1.79
C LEU A 98 12.78 -5.95 3.17
N GLU A 99 12.51 -4.64 3.26
CA GLU A 99 12.13 -3.95 4.49
C GLU A 99 10.77 -4.46 5.02
N GLU A 100 9.74 -4.47 4.18
CA GLU A 100 8.43 -5.00 4.55
C GLU A 100 8.46 -6.52 4.79
N GLY A 101 9.34 -7.24 4.09
CA GLY A 101 9.55 -8.68 4.27
C GLY A 101 10.00 -9.06 5.69
N LEU A 102 10.58 -8.13 6.46
CA LEU A 102 10.98 -8.37 7.84
C LEU A 102 9.79 -8.71 8.74
N CYS A 103 8.60 -8.14 8.51
CA CYS A 103 7.39 -8.45 9.27
C CYS A 103 6.73 -9.79 8.92
N GLN A 104 7.34 -10.62 8.08
CA GLN A 104 6.83 -11.98 7.86
C GLN A 104 7.12 -12.91 9.04
N ASN A 105 8.00 -12.47 9.97
CA ASN A 105 8.32 -13.17 11.20
C ASN A 105 8.24 -12.19 12.37
N GLU A 106 7.17 -12.32 13.16
CA GLU A 106 6.87 -11.42 14.27
C GLU A 106 6.60 -12.24 15.53
N PRO A 107 6.74 -11.70 16.75
CA PRO A 107 6.35 -12.42 17.95
C PRO A 107 4.89 -12.92 17.86
N PRO A 108 4.57 -14.12 18.37
CA PRO A 108 3.19 -14.56 18.49
C PRO A 108 2.33 -13.48 19.14
N THR A 109 1.07 -13.36 18.71
CA THR A 109 0.12 -12.30 19.10
C THR A 109 0.38 -10.90 18.53
N HIS A 110 1.51 -10.65 17.86
CA HIS A 110 1.73 -9.46 17.06
C HIS A 110 1.15 -9.65 15.64
N TRP A 111 0.78 -8.56 14.96
CA TRP A 111 0.40 -8.65 13.55
C TRP A 111 1.59 -9.13 12.72
N VAL A 112 1.33 -9.78 11.59
CA VAL A 112 2.37 -10.38 10.75
C VAL A 112 1.97 -10.30 9.28
N TYR A 113 2.94 -10.10 8.40
CA TYR A 113 2.70 -10.23 6.97
C TYR A 113 2.73 -11.68 6.51
N GLY A 114 1.88 -11.97 5.53
CA GLY A 114 1.93 -13.20 4.75
C GLY A 114 3.08 -13.22 3.77
N LYS A 115 3.22 -14.36 3.09
CA LYS A 115 4.18 -14.52 1.99
C LYS A 115 3.91 -13.50 0.89
N THR A 116 4.99 -13.01 0.30
CA THR A 116 4.94 -12.10 -0.84
C THR A 116 4.31 -12.78 -2.05
N THR A 117 3.32 -12.11 -2.66
CA THR A 117 2.66 -12.50 -3.90
C THR A 117 3.03 -11.49 -4.99
N THR A 118 3.61 -11.96 -6.09
CA THR A 118 3.99 -11.10 -7.21
C THR A 118 3.02 -11.22 -8.38
N LEU A 119 2.48 -10.08 -8.81
CA LEU A 119 1.71 -9.90 -10.02
C LEU A 119 2.59 -9.27 -11.10
N ARG A 120 2.42 -9.72 -12.34
CA ARG A 120 3.12 -9.20 -13.51
C ARG A 120 2.11 -8.89 -14.61
N LEU A 121 2.13 -7.67 -15.13
CA LEU A 121 1.31 -7.25 -16.29
C LEU A 121 2.12 -7.24 -17.58
N ALA A 122 3.40 -6.88 -17.49
CA ALA A 122 4.35 -6.87 -18.59
C ALA A 122 5.77 -7.21 -18.04
N PRO A 123 6.79 -7.42 -18.88
CA PRO A 123 8.15 -7.75 -18.43
C PRO A 123 8.76 -6.77 -17.41
N ASP A 124 8.38 -5.49 -17.47
CA ASP A 124 8.87 -4.38 -16.64
C ASP A 124 7.78 -3.75 -15.75
N VAL A 125 6.57 -4.34 -15.75
CA VAL A 125 5.41 -3.86 -15.00
C VAL A 125 5.00 -4.94 -13.99
N THR A 126 5.38 -4.74 -12.73
CA THR A 126 5.23 -5.72 -11.64
C THR A 126 4.73 -5.08 -10.36
N ALA A 127 3.98 -5.85 -9.58
CA ALA A 127 3.60 -5.51 -8.22
C ALA A 127 3.85 -6.71 -7.31
N SER A 128 4.37 -6.47 -6.12
CA SER A 128 4.57 -7.50 -5.09
C SER A 128 3.85 -7.06 -3.82
N TRP A 129 2.97 -7.90 -3.31
CA TRP A 129 2.13 -7.57 -2.15
C TRP A 129 2.18 -8.64 -1.07
N MET A 130 1.95 -8.21 0.17
CA MET A 130 1.95 -9.02 1.38
C MET A 130 0.69 -8.72 2.17
N GLY A 131 -0.10 -9.75 2.46
CA GLY A 131 -1.33 -9.59 3.22
C GLY A 131 -1.07 -9.46 4.71
N MET A 132 -1.76 -8.56 5.41
CA MET A 132 -1.65 -8.42 6.87
C MET A 132 -2.54 -9.43 7.58
N TYR A 133 -2.02 -10.07 8.63
CA TYR A 133 -2.77 -10.92 9.54
C TYR A 133 -2.73 -10.33 10.93
N VAL A 134 -3.91 -10.08 11.51
CA VAL A 134 -4.03 -9.58 12.88
C VAL A 134 -3.44 -10.56 13.89
N GLY A 135 -2.96 -10.05 15.02
CA GLY A 135 -2.22 -10.84 16.00
C GLY A 135 -2.96 -12.06 16.56
N THR A 136 -4.29 -12.03 16.62
CA THR A 136 -5.10 -13.19 17.03
C THR A 136 -4.98 -14.39 16.10
N LEU A 137 -4.50 -14.18 14.86
CA LEU A 137 -4.23 -15.21 13.86
C LEU A 137 -2.75 -15.65 13.85
N ASN A 138 -1.85 -14.85 14.43
CA ASN A 138 -0.43 -15.15 14.53
C ASN A 138 -0.12 -15.94 15.82
N THR A 139 -0.29 -17.26 15.79
CA THR A 139 -0.05 -18.11 16.98
C THR A 139 1.38 -18.66 17.07
N THR A 140 2.12 -18.65 15.95
CA THR A 140 3.44 -19.31 15.82
C THR A 140 4.56 -18.37 15.41
N GLY A 141 4.26 -17.08 15.29
CA GLY A 141 5.18 -16.05 14.83
C GLY A 141 5.23 -15.86 13.31
N THR A 142 4.28 -16.44 12.58
CA THR A 142 4.18 -16.39 11.12
C THR A 142 2.70 -16.36 10.71
N ALA A 143 2.43 -15.87 9.49
CA ALA A 143 1.08 -15.86 8.96
C ALA A 143 0.47 -17.27 8.87
N PRO A 144 -0.79 -17.46 9.29
CA PRO A 144 -1.45 -18.76 9.26
C PRO A 144 -1.69 -19.27 7.83
N ALA A 145 -1.55 -20.59 7.63
CA ALA A 145 -1.89 -21.22 6.36
C ALA A 145 -3.42 -21.28 6.16
N GLY A 146 -3.87 -21.00 4.93
CA GLY A 146 -5.27 -21.16 4.53
C GLY A 146 -6.26 -20.17 5.17
N LYS A 147 -5.76 -19.07 5.75
CA LYS A 147 -6.58 -17.94 6.18
C LYS A 147 -6.42 -16.79 5.19
N GLU A 148 -7.46 -15.99 5.10
CA GLU A 148 -7.42 -14.76 4.32
C GLU A 148 -6.75 -13.65 5.12
N PRO A 149 -5.96 -12.77 4.47
CA PRO A 149 -5.45 -11.56 5.10
C PRO A 149 -6.59 -10.54 5.32
N CYS A 150 -6.27 -9.50 6.07
CA CYS A 150 -7.09 -8.31 6.24
C CYS A 150 -6.29 -7.12 5.68
N GLY A 151 -6.33 -6.92 4.36
CA GLY A 151 -5.56 -5.86 3.72
C GLY A 151 -4.06 -6.20 3.65
N GLY A 152 -3.20 -5.19 3.70
CA GLY A 152 -1.74 -5.32 3.66
C GLY A 152 -1.08 -4.33 2.71
N VAL A 153 0.18 -4.58 2.38
CA VAL A 153 1.03 -3.65 1.62
C VAL A 153 1.37 -4.20 0.24
N ALA A 154 1.47 -3.32 -0.75
CA ALA A 154 1.90 -3.65 -2.10
C ALA A 154 2.94 -2.65 -2.60
N VAL A 155 4.04 -3.16 -3.17
CA VAL A 155 5.07 -2.39 -3.86
C VAL A 155 4.85 -2.54 -5.36
N LEU A 156 4.82 -1.43 -6.09
CA LEU A 156 4.51 -1.33 -7.51
C LEU A 156 5.75 -0.83 -8.28
N HIS A 157 5.94 -1.32 -9.51
CA HIS A 157 7.05 -0.94 -10.38
C HIS A 157 6.63 -0.95 -11.86
N SER A 158 6.96 0.11 -12.59
CA SER A 158 6.67 0.31 -14.01
C SER A 158 7.72 1.24 -14.64
N GLY A 159 8.76 0.68 -15.27
CA GLY A 159 9.84 1.48 -15.87
C GLY A 159 10.56 2.36 -14.85
N THR A 160 10.49 3.69 -14.98
CA THR A 160 11.03 4.65 -14.00
C THR A 160 10.08 4.92 -12.82
N HIS A 161 8.87 4.41 -12.87
CA HIS A 161 7.83 4.67 -11.88
C HIS A 161 7.81 3.57 -10.83
N TYR A 162 7.61 3.96 -9.58
CA TYR A 162 7.41 3.04 -8.48
C TYR A 162 6.32 3.57 -7.56
N GLY A 163 5.75 2.67 -6.78
CA GLY A 163 4.73 3.05 -5.82
C GLY A 163 4.62 2.08 -4.66
N LEU A 164 3.89 2.53 -3.66
CA LEU A 164 3.53 1.77 -2.50
C LEU A 164 2.03 1.99 -2.26
N LEU A 165 1.30 0.90 -2.05
CA LEU A 165 -0.10 0.91 -1.69
C LEU A 165 -0.27 0.14 -0.39
N ASP A 166 -0.60 0.87 0.67
CA ASP A 166 -0.95 0.33 1.99
C ASP A 166 -2.47 0.24 2.11
N ILE A 167 -3.00 -0.91 2.48
CA ILE A 167 -4.43 -1.21 2.53
C ILE A 167 -4.78 -1.62 3.96
N GLU A 168 -5.41 -0.69 4.68
CA GLU A 168 -5.81 -0.86 6.08
C GLU A 168 -7.17 -1.56 6.22
N PHE A 169 -7.94 -1.64 5.14
CA PHE A 169 -9.23 -2.31 5.15
C PHE A 169 -9.10 -3.81 4.93
N CYS A 170 -9.90 -4.61 5.64
CA CYS A 170 -9.89 -6.07 5.47
C CYS A 170 -10.37 -6.49 4.08
N LEU A 171 -9.42 -6.67 3.17
CA LEU A 171 -9.59 -7.31 1.87
C LEU A 171 -8.96 -8.70 1.90
N GLY A 172 -9.70 -9.70 1.39
CA GLY A 172 -9.17 -11.03 1.15
C GLY A 172 -8.23 -11.07 -0.06
N THR A 173 -7.64 -12.23 -0.32
CA THR A 173 -6.62 -12.44 -1.36
C THR A 173 -7.11 -12.09 -2.76
N ALA A 174 -8.37 -12.41 -3.10
CA ALA A 174 -8.93 -12.14 -4.42
C ALA A 174 -9.08 -10.63 -4.66
N GLU A 175 -9.62 -9.91 -3.67
CA GLU A 175 -9.80 -8.46 -3.69
C GLU A 175 -8.45 -7.74 -3.66
N MET A 176 -7.50 -8.17 -2.82
CA MET A 176 -6.13 -7.66 -2.83
C MET A 176 -5.52 -7.77 -4.24
N ASN A 177 -5.60 -8.94 -4.88
CA ASN A 177 -5.10 -9.12 -6.24
C ASN A 177 -5.79 -8.19 -7.26
N ARG A 178 -7.09 -7.93 -7.12
CA ARG A 178 -7.85 -7.03 -7.98
C ARG A 178 -7.40 -5.58 -7.80
N VAL A 179 -7.29 -5.12 -6.55
CA VAL A 179 -6.88 -3.75 -6.21
C VAL A 179 -5.45 -3.49 -6.64
N VAL A 180 -4.51 -4.38 -6.30
CA VAL A 180 -3.09 -4.25 -6.66
C VAL A 180 -2.90 -4.27 -8.17
N ARG A 181 -3.65 -5.11 -8.90
CA ARG A 181 -3.62 -5.11 -10.37
C ARG A 181 -4.15 -3.80 -10.95
N ALA A 182 -5.20 -3.22 -10.36
CA ALA A 182 -5.72 -1.93 -10.79
C ALA A 182 -4.70 -0.81 -10.53
N ALA A 183 -4.05 -0.79 -9.37
CA ALA A 183 -2.98 0.15 -9.05
C ALA A 183 -1.82 0.05 -10.06
N LEU A 184 -1.34 -1.16 -10.29
CA LEU A 184 -0.26 -1.42 -11.24
C LEU A 184 -0.60 -1.02 -12.68
N SER A 185 -1.88 -1.08 -13.08
CA SER A 185 -2.32 -0.66 -14.42
C SER A 185 -2.39 0.87 -14.59
N ARG A 186 -2.35 1.62 -13.48
CA ARG A 186 -2.37 3.08 -13.47
C ARG A 186 -0.97 3.69 -13.35
N LEU A 187 -0.02 2.94 -12.79
CA LEU A 187 1.36 3.37 -12.57
C LEU A 187 2.12 3.58 -13.89
#